data_AF-A0A6L9ZKK3-F1
#
_entry.id   AF-A0A6L9ZKK3-F1
#
_cell.length_a   1.000
_cell.length_b   1.000
_cell.length_c   1.000
_cell.angle_alpha   90.00
_cell.angle_beta   90.00
_cell.angle_gamma   90.00
#
_symmetry.space_group_name_H-M   'P 1'
#
loop_
_entity.id
_entity.type
_entity.pdbx_description
1 polymer ?
#
loop_
_entity_poly.entity_id
_entity_poly.type
_entity_poly.pdbx_seq_one_letter_code
_entity_poly.pdbx_strand_id
1 'polypeptide(L)' 'MSETILQAATLVDILRYRAVKQPDAIAYTFLVDGETEQVSLTYQQLEQQAQAIAFHLQSIYSP' A
#
# COMPACT_ATOMS: atom_id res chain seq x y z
N MET A 1 -9.52 -19.52 -16.18
CA MET A 1 -8.85 -18.49 -15.35
C MET A 1 -9.42 -17.15 -15.78
N SER A 2 -10.48 -16.70 -15.14
CA SER A 2 -11.08 -15.41 -15.47
C SER A 2 -10.15 -14.31 -14.96
N GLU A 3 -9.67 -13.47 -15.86
CA GLU A 3 -9.09 -12.19 -15.49
C GLU A 3 -10.16 -11.42 -14.71
N THR A 4 -10.02 -11.37 -13.39
CA THR A 4 -10.81 -10.47 -12.56
C THR A 4 -10.38 -9.06 -12.95
N ILE A 5 -11.16 -8.43 -13.84
CA ILE A 5 -11.11 -6.99 -14.05
C ILE A 5 -11.26 -6.39 -12.67
N LEU A 6 -10.22 -5.72 -12.17
CA LEU A 6 -10.36 -4.95 -10.95
C LEU A 6 -11.35 -3.83 -11.26
N GLN A 7 -12.59 -3.99 -10.83
CA GLN A 7 -13.47 -2.85 -10.64
C GLN A 7 -12.94 -2.15 -9.38
N ALA A 8 -11.81 -1.45 -9.52
CA ALA A 8 -11.13 -0.78 -8.43
C ALA A 8 -12.01 0.38 -7.96
N ALA A 9 -12.96 0.09 -7.07
CA ALA A 9 -13.96 1.04 -6.58
C ALA A 9 -13.35 2.02 -5.57
N THR A 10 -12.24 1.64 -4.94
CA THR A 10 -11.58 2.43 -3.90
C THR A 10 -10.05 2.48 -4.10
N LEU A 11 -9.43 3.45 -3.45
CA LEU A 11 -7.96 3.55 -3.38
C LEU A 11 -7.33 2.29 -2.77
N VAL A 12 -8.00 1.65 -1.82
CA VAL A 12 -7.53 0.42 -1.15
C VAL A 12 -7.52 -0.76 -2.13
N ASP A 13 -8.51 -0.85 -3.02
CA ASP A 13 -8.55 -1.91 -4.03
C ASP A 13 -7.37 -1.78 -5.01
N ILE A 14 -7.05 -0.54 -5.42
CA ILE A 14 -5.89 -0.25 -6.28
C ILE A 14 -4.59 -0.65 -5.57
N LEU A 15 -4.43 -0.30 -4.29
CA LEU A 15 -3.24 -0.63 -3.51
C LEU A 15 -3.05 -2.14 -3.41
N ARG A 16 -4.09 -2.89 -3.04
CA ARG A 16 -4.05 -4.37 -2.96
C ARG A 16 -3.68 -5.02 -4.28
N TYR A 17 -4.25 -4.55 -5.38
CA TYR A 17 -3.91 -5.08 -6.69
C TYR A 17 -2.45 -4.86 -7.04
N ARG A 18 -1.92 -3.66 -6.80
CA ARG A 18 -0.51 -3.36 -7.07
C ARG A 18 0.43 -4.12 -6.14
N ALA A 19 0.07 -4.30 -4.87
CA ALA A 19 0.84 -5.12 -3.94
C ALA A 19 0.97 -6.58 -4.41
N VAL A 20 -0.04 -7.12 -5.12
CA VAL A 20 0.01 -8.48 -5.69
C VAL A 20 0.72 -8.54 -7.04
N LYS A 21 0.45 -7.57 -7.94
CA LYS A 21 0.97 -7.61 -9.32
C LYS A 21 2.37 -7.03 -9.48
N GLN A 22 2.76 -6.11 -8.60
CA GLN A 22 4.03 -5.38 -8.64
C GLN A 22 4.56 -5.15 -7.21
N PRO A 23 4.75 -6.21 -6.40
CA PRO A 23 5.09 -6.11 -4.97
C PRO A 23 6.35 -5.28 -4.71
N ASP A 24 7.37 -5.47 -5.54
CA ASP A 24 8.69 -4.85 -5.39
C ASP A 24 8.80 -3.47 -6.06
N ALA A 25 7.78 -3.06 -6.83
CA ALA A 25 7.78 -1.74 -7.46
C ALA A 25 7.66 -0.64 -6.40
N ILE A 26 8.43 0.42 -6.56
CA ILE A 26 8.42 1.57 -5.65
C ILE A 26 7.08 2.32 -5.80
N ALA A 27 6.36 2.46 -4.69
CA ALA A 27 5.13 3.23 -4.59
C ALA A 27 5.42 4.69 -4.20
N TYR A 28 6.35 4.88 -3.25
CA TYR A 28 6.78 6.20 -2.80
C TYR A 28 8.30 6.22 -2.59
N THR A 29 8.89 7.37 -2.88
CA THR A 29 10.26 7.70 -2.47
C THR A 29 10.19 8.96 -1.62
N PHE A 30 10.66 8.85 -0.39
CA PHE A 30 10.75 9.96 0.54
C PHE A 30 12.16 10.52 0.48
N LEU A 31 12.27 11.84 0.31
CA LEU A 31 13.54 12.55 0.42
C LEU A 31 13.71 12.95 1.89
N VAL A 32 14.69 12.35 2.58
CA VAL A 32 14.91 12.53 4.02
C VAL A 32 15.45 13.93 4.32
N ASP A 33 16.34 14.43 3.46
CA ASP A 33 16.95 15.76 3.52
C ASP A 33 16.38 16.74 2.48
N GLY A 34 15.45 16.28 1.64
CA GLY A 34 14.90 17.04 0.52
C GLY A 34 15.74 17.00 -0.76
N GLU A 35 16.91 16.35 -0.76
CA GLU A 35 17.84 16.37 -1.90
C GLU A 35 18.31 14.98 -2.32
N THR A 36 18.92 14.20 -1.43
CA THR A 36 19.75 13.04 -1.81
C THR A 36 19.46 11.78 -1.04
N GLU A 37 19.14 11.86 0.25
CA GLU A 37 18.90 10.66 1.04
C GLU A 37 17.47 10.17 0.77
N GLN A 38 17.36 8.94 0.25
CA GLN A 38 16.09 8.40 -0.21
C GLN A 38 15.71 7.14 0.56
N VAL A 39 14.52 7.16 1.14
CA VAL A 39 13.85 5.94 1.63
C VAL A 39 12.71 5.63 0.68
N SER A 40 12.72 4.41 0.14
CA SER A 40 11.68 3.95 -0.77
C SER A 40 10.74 2.99 -0.06
N LEU A 41 9.47 3.07 -0.44
CA LEU A 41 8.42 2.18 0.01
C LEU A 41 7.85 1.44 -1.19
N THR A 42 7.91 0.11 -1.17
CA THR A 42 7.32 -0.71 -2.23
C THR A 42 5.80 -0.85 -2.05
N TYR A 43 5.09 -1.26 -3.10
CA TYR A 43 3.66 -1.51 -3.00
C TYR A 43 3.31 -2.59 -1.97
N GLN A 44 4.13 -3.63 -1.83
CA GLN A 44 3.93 -4.65 -0.80
C GLN A 44 4.08 -4.07 0.62
N GLN A 45 5.13 -3.29 0.86
CA GLN A 45 5.37 -2.68 2.16
C GLN A 45 4.28 -1.67 2.53
N LEU A 46 3.80 -0.89 1.55
CA LEU A 46 2.72 0.05 1.75
C LEU A 46 1.41 -0.66 2.13
N GLU A 47 1.04 -1.76 1.46
CA GLU A 47 -0.16 -2.53 1.83
C GLU A 47 -0.04 -3.15 3.24
N GLN A 48 1.13 -3.67 3.60
CA GLN A 48 1.38 -4.21 4.94
C GLN A 48 1.20 -3.13 6.03
N GLN A 49 1.74 -1.94 5.81
CA GLN A 49 1.58 -0.82 6.74
C GLN A 49 0.12 -0.35 6.82
N ALA A 50 -0.56 -0.24 5.68
CA ALA A 50 -1.98 0.14 5.65
C ALA A 50 -2.85 -0.85 6.43
N GLN A 51 -2.61 -2.16 6.28
CA GLN A 51 -3.31 -3.19 7.06
C GLN A 51 -2.99 -3.09 8.56
N ALA A 52 -1.72 -2.89 8.93
CA ALA A 52 -1.34 -2.73 10.33
C ALA A 52 -2.07 -1.54 11.00
N ILE A 53 -2.17 -0.40 10.30
CA ILE A 53 -2.94 0.76 10.75
C ILE A 53 -4.42 0.41 10.85
N ALA A 54 -5.00 -0.26 9.86
CA ALA A 54 -6.41 -0.66 9.88
C ALA A 54 -6.75 -1.58 11.07
N PHE A 55 -5.89 -2.57 11.34
CA PHE A 55 -6.03 -3.45 12.52
C PHE A 55 -5.92 -2.67 13.82
N HIS A 56 -4.95 -1.75 13.92
CA HIS A 56 -4.80 -0.91 15.10
C HIS A 56 -6.03 -0.03 15.33
N LEU A 57 -6.54 0.62 14.27
CA LEU A 57 -7.74 1.44 14.37
C LEU A 57 -8.97 0.63 14.80
N GLN A 58 -9.16 -0.58 14.28
CA GLN A 58 -10.25 -1.47 14.71
C GLN A 58 -10.11 -1.92 16.16
N SER A 59 -8.88 -2.07 16.68
CA SER A 59 -8.68 -2.51 18.07
C SER A 59 -8.95 -1.40 19.10
N ILE A 60 -8.75 -0.13 18.73
CA ILE A 60 -9.01 1.02 19.61
C ILE A 60 -10.38 1.69 19.37
N TYR A 61 -10.99 1.41 18.21
CA TYR A 61 -12.35 1.81 17.86
C TYR A 61 -13.11 0.59 17.37
N SER A 62 -13.82 -0.07 18.28
CA SER A 62 -14.94 -0.93 17.92
C SER A 62 -16.23 -0.11 17.98
N PRO A 63 -17.15 -0.25 17.01
CA PRO A 63 -18.51 0.28 17.16
C PRO A 63 -19.20 -0.26 18.42
#